data_AF-A0A967CKH2-F1
#
_entry.id   AF-A0A967CKH2-F1
#
_cell.length_a   1.000
_cell.length_b   1.000
_cell.length_c   1.000
_cell.angle_alpha   90.00
_cell.angle_beta   90.00
_cell.angle_gamma   90.00
#
_symmetry.space_group_name_H-M   'P 1'
#
loop_
_entity.id
_entity.type
_entity.pdbx_description
1 polymer ?
#
loop_
_entity_poly.entity_id
_entity_poly.type
_entity_poly.pdbx_seq_one_letter_code
_entity_poly.pdbx_strand_id
1 'polypeptide(L)'
;MTRIVLTAIFLILFNQTAWAHKCVLSGNTAAEITAYNSCKNDLATGAAGHEDQKLKEQIAALERENERLERRLLMLRERLLNLLRLTD
;
A
#
# COMPACT_ATOMS: atom_id res chain seq x y z
N MET A 1 45.07 -7.83 -26.18
CA MET A 1 44.79 -8.15 -24.76
C MET A 1 43.96 -7.06 -24.09
N THR A 2 44.41 -5.80 -24.04
CA THR A 2 43.69 -4.68 -23.39
C THR A 2 42.27 -4.44 -23.91
N ARG A 3 42.03 -4.54 -25.22
CA ARG A 3 40.70 -4.39 -25.81
C ARG A 3 39.69 -5.46 -25.37
N ILE A 4 40.14 -6.71 -25.20
CA ILE A 4 39.30 -7.83 -24.76
C ILE A 4 38.91 -7.66 -23.29
N VAL A 5 39.85 -7.17 -22.48
CA VAL A 5 39.63 -6.86 -21.05
C VAL A 5 38.61 -5.72 -20.91
N LEU A 6 38.74 -4.65 -21.70
CA LEU A 6 37.79 -3.52 -21.69
C LEU A 6 36.38 -3.95 -22.11
N THR A 7 36.24 -4.80 -23.13
CA THR A 7 34.93 -5.32 -23.54
C THR A 7 34.30 -6.23 -22.49
N ALA A 8 35.11 -7.03 -21.79
CA ALA A 8 34.62 -7.90 -20.71
C ALA A 8 34.10 -7.08 -19.51
N ILE A 9 34.82 -6.02 -19.12
CA ILE A 9 34.40 -5.12 -18.04
C ILE A 9 33.08 -4.43 -18.39
N PHE A 10 32.93 -3.97 -19.65
CA PHE A 10 31.70 -3.34 -20.11
C PHE A 10 30.49 -4.29 -20.06
N LEU A 11 30.66 -5.56 -20.45
CA LEU A 11 29.62 -6.60 -20.39
C LEU A 11 29.21 -6.96 -18.96
N ILE A 12 30.16 -6.95 -18.00
CA ILE A 12 29.86 -7.21 -16.58
C ILE A 12 29.09 -6.04 -15.96
N LEU A 13 29.42 -4.80 -16.33
CA LEU A 13 28.72 -3.60 -15.87
C LEU A 13 27.30 -3.48 -16.46
N PHE A 14 27.10 -3.88 -17.72
CA PHE A 14 25.78 -3.86 -18.37
C PHE A 14 24.77 -4.86 -17.79
N ASN A 15 25.24 -5.94 -17.16
CA ASN A 15 24.37 -6.94 -16.53
C ASN A 15 23.88 -6.55 -15.13
N GLN A 16 24.32 -5.42 -14.57
CA GLN A 16 23.96 -5.04 -13.19
C GLN A 16 22.62 -4.31 -13.07
N THR A 17 21.95 -3.97 -14.18
CA THR A 17 20.76 -3.11 -14.18
C THR A 17 19.42 -3.83 -14.39
N ALA A 18 19.36 -5.14 -14.14
CA ALA A 18 18.11 -5.90 -14.22
C ALA A 18 17.64 -6.45 -12.86
N TRP A 19 17.62 -5.59 -11.83
CA TRP A 19 16.97 -5.90 -10.55
C TRP A 19 15.56 -5.34 -10.54
N ALA A 20 14.69 -5.88 -11.40
CA ALA A 20 13.26 -5.85 -11.10
C ALA A 20 13.07 -6.86 -9.95
N HIS A 21 12.99 -6.36 -8.70
CA HIS A 21 12.64 -7.20 -7.56
C HIS A 21 11.39 -8.00 -7.93
N LYS A 22 11.54 -9.32 -8.07
CA LYS A 22 10.41 -10.20 -8.33
C LYS A 22 9.48 -10.09 -7.14
N CYS A 23 8.32 -9.48 -7.31
CA CYS A 23 7.32 -9.44 -6.25
C CYS A 23 6.92 -10.88 -5.92
N VAL A 24 7.20 -11.33 -4.69
CA VAL A 24 6.88 -12.67 -4.20
C VAL A 24 5.91 -12.53 -3.04
N LEU A 25 4.81 -13.29 -3.09
CA LEU A 25 3.83 -13.31 -2.01
C LEU A 25 4.39 -14.16 -0.87
N SER A 26 4.71 -13.53 0.27
CA SER A 26 5.34 -14.18 1.42
C SER A 26 4.35 -14.94 2.32
N GLY A 27 3.05 -14.69 2.18
CA GLY A 27 2.02 -15.27 3.03
C GLY A 27 0.63 -14.78 2.67
N ASN A 28 -0.34 -15.04 3.56
CA ASN A 28 -1.77 -14.81 3.35
C ASN A 28 -2.37 -13.78 4.32
N THR A 29 -1.55 -13.08 5.09
CA THR A 29 -2.03 -11.98 5.93
C THR A 29 -2.34 -10.73 5.08
N ALA A 30 -3.21 -9.86 5.58
CA ALA A 30 -3.58 -8.63 4.88
C ALA A 30 -2.36 -7.74 4.59
N ALA A 31 -1.41 -7.67 5.53
CA ALA A 31 -0.17 -6.91 5.36
C ALA A 31 0.70 -7.47 4.22
N GLU A 32 0.88 -8.79 4.17
CA GLU A 32 1.69 -9.46 3.14
C GLU A 32 1.07 -9.34 1.74
N ILE A 33 -0.27 -9.48 1.64
CA ILE A 33 -1.01 -9.28 0.40
C ILE A 33 -0.86 -7.84 -0.09
N THR A 34 -0.94 -6.87 0.82
CA THR A 34 -0.82 -5.45 0.49
C THR A 34 0.58 -5.11 -0.02
N ALA A 35 1.63 -5.61 0.65
CA ALA A 35 3.01 -5.43 0.23
C ALA A 35 3.29 -6.05 -1.17
N TYR A 36 2.78 -7.26 -1.42
CA TYR A 36 2.88 -7.90 -2.73
C TYR A 36 2.18 -7.10 -3.83
N ASN A 37 0.95 -6.65 -3.58
CA ASN A 37 0.16 -5.90 -4.55
C ASN A 37 0.77 -4.52 -4.84
N SER A 38 1.31 -3.84 -3.83
CA SER A 38 2.04 -2.58 -3.98
C SER A 38 3.27 -2.78 -4.87
N CYS A 39 4.11 -3.78 -4.58
CA CYS A 39 5.25 -4.12 -5.44
C CYS A 39 4.83 -4.42 -6.89
N LYS A 40 3.75 -5.18 -7.09
CA LYS A 40 3.23 -5.53 -8.41
C LYS A 40 2.73 -4.29 -9.17
N ASN A 41 2.07 -3.38 -8.47
CA ASN A 41 1.57 -2.12 -9.04
C ASN A 41 2.74 -1.21 -9.45
N ASP A 42 3.77 -1.10 -8.62
CA ASP A 42 4.99 -0.34 -8.91
C ASP A 42 5.73 -0.90 -10.13
N LEU A 43 5.82 -2.23 -10.26
CA LEU A 43 6.40 -2.89 -11.43
C LEU A 43 5.60 -2.61 -12.71
N ALA A 44 4.27 -2.53 -12.62
CA ALA A 44 3.39 -2.29 -13.75
C ALA A 44 3.38 -0.82 -14.21
N THR A 45 3.52 0.12 -13.27
CA THR A 45 3.37 1.56 -13.53
C THR A 45 4.70 2.31 -13.60
N GLY A 46 5.81 1.70 -13.16
CA GLY A 46 7.14 2.33 -13.13
C GLY A 46 7.23 3.53 -12.18
N ALA A 47 6.25 3.72 -11.31
CA ALA A 47 6.03 4.94 -10.53
C ALA A 47 6.43 4.79 -9.07
N ALA A 48 7.62 4.21 -8.82
CA ALA A 48 8.19 4.16 -7.48
C ALA A 48 8.26 5.57 -6.87
N GLY A 49 7.41 5.86 -5.88
CA GLY A 49 7.39 7.13 -5.15
C GLY A 49 6.31 8.15 -5.51
N HIS A 50 5.40 7.89 -6.46
CA HIS A 50 4.27 8.79 -6.75
C HIS A 50 2.95 8.39 -6.05
N GLU A 51 2.83 7.14 -5.59
CA GLU A 51 1.65 6.67 -4.85
C GLU A 51 1.60 7.16 -3.39
N ASP A 52 2.73 7.50 -2.77
CA ASP A 52 2.79 7.83 -1.33
C ASP A 52 1.92 9.03 -0.96
N GLN A 53 1.88 10.08 -1.78
CA GLN A 53 1.03 11.25 -1.55
C GLN A 53 -0.46 10.91 -1.71
N LYS A 54 -0.82 10.15 -2.75
CA LYS A 54 -2.20 9.72 -3.00
C LYS A 54 -2.69 8.76 -1.92
N LEU A 55 -1.83 7.86 -1.44
CA LEU A 55 -2.14 6.97 -0.32
C LEU A 55 -2.37 7.76 0.97
N LYS A 56 -1.50 8.74 1.27
CA LYS A 56 -1.66 9.62 2.43
C LYS A 56 -2.99 10.38 2.39
N GLU A 57 -3.36 10.90 1.22
CA GLU A 57 -4.64 11.58 1.03
C GLU A 57 -5.84 10.64 1.22
N GLN A 58 -5.73 9.39 0.73
CA GLN A 58 -6.75 8.37 0.94
C GLN A 58 -6.88 7.94 2.40
N ILE A 59 -5.76 7.74 3.10
CA ILE A 59 -5.74 7.40 4.54
C ILE A 59 -6.42 8.51 5.34
N ALA A 60 -6.04 9.78 5.09
CA ALA A 60 -6.66 10.91 5.78
C ALA A 60 -8.16 11.04 5.46
N ALA A 61 -8.61 10.65 4.26
CA ALA A 61 -10.03 10.60 3.91
C ALA A 61 -10.77 9.49 4.70
N LEU A 62 -10.19 8.30 4.77
CA LEU A 62 -10.74 7.17 5.51
C LEU A 62 -10.81 7.43 7.02
N GLU A 63 -9.81 8.08 7.60
CA GLU A 63 -9.80 8.46 9.02
C GLU A 63 -10.97 9.41 9.35
N ARG A 64 -11.19 10.43 8.51
CA ARG A 64 -12.35 11.35 8.68
C ARG A 64 -13.68 10.63 8.53
N GLU A 65 -13.77 9.64 7.65
CA GLU A 65 -14.97 8.84 7.49
C GLU A 65 -15.23 7.97 8.72
N ASN A 66 -14.21 7.31 9.26
CA ASN A 66 -14.31 6.54 10.50
C ASN A 66 -14.80 7.39 11.68
N GLU A 67 -14.20 8.57 11.92
CA GLU A 67 -14.66 9.48 12.99
C GLU A 67 -16.12 9.92 12.80
N ARG A 68 -16.57 10.07 11.55
CA ARG A 68 -17.95 10.40 11.24
C ARG A 68 -18.88 9.22 11.54
N LEU A 69 -18.46 8.00 11.20
CA LEU A 69 -19.22 6.78 11.45
C LEU A 69 -19.33 6.49 12.95
N GLU A 70 -18.25 6.63 13.71
CA GLU A 70 -18.25 6.48 15.17
C GLU A 70 -19.24 7.43 15.85
N ARG A 71 -19.24 8.70 15.46
CA ARG A 71 -20.22 9.68 15.96
C ARG A 71 -21.67 9.29 15.64
N ARG A 72 -21.92 8.75 14.45
CA ARG A 72 -23.26 8.27 14.08
C ARG A 72 -23.69 7.07 14.93
N LEU A 73 -22.77 6.15 15.19
CA LEU A 73 -23.04 4.98 16.04
C LEU A 73 -23.35 5.39 17.48
N LEU A 74 -22.61 6.35 18.05
CA LEU A 74 -22.89 6.89 19.38
C LEU A 74 -24.28 7.52 19.45
N MET A 75 -24.64 8.35 18.46
CA MET A 75 -25.97 8.96 18.40
C MET A 75 -27.09 7.90 18.31
N LEU A 76 -26.91 6.87 17.49
CA LEU A 76 -27.89 5.78 17.38
C LEU A 76 -28.02 5.02 18.70
N ARG A 77 -26.90 4.72 19.37
CA ARG A 77 -26.89 4.08 20.68
C ARG A 77 -27.69 4.89 21.71
N GLU A 78 -27.48 6.20 21.79
CA GLU A 78 -28.22 7.06 22.71
C GLU A 78 -29.71 7.08 22.41
N ARG A 79 -30.10 7.18 21.13
CA ARG A 79 -31.50 7.11 20.71
C ARG A 79 -32.15 5.80 21.11
N LEU A 80 -31.46 4.67 20.90
CA LEU A 80 -31.95 3.35 21.30
C LEU A 80 -32.13 3.24 22.82
N LEU A 81 -31.17 3.74 23.60
CA LEU A 81 -31.28 3.76 25.07
C LEU A 81 -32.44 4.63 25.56
N ASN A 82 -32.69 5.77 24.92
CA ASN A 82 -33.84 6.61 25.25
C ASN A 82 -35.18 5.93 24.92
N LEU A 83 -35.27 5.21 23.80
CA LEU A 83 -36.47 4.44 23.47
C LEU A 83 -36.74 3.32 24.49
N LEU A 84 -35.69 2.60 24.91
CA LEU A 84 -35.82 1.58 25.96
C LEU A 84 -36.38 2.17 27.25
N ARG A 85 -35.85 3.32 27.70
CA ARG A 85 -36.35 4.02 28.90
C ARG A 85 -37.80 4.51 28.82
N LEU A 86 -38.33 4.72 27.62
CA LEU A 86 -39.71 5.15 27.40
C LEU A 86 -40.69 3.97 27.30
N THR A 87 -40.16 2.75 27.12
CA THR A 87 -40.95 1.54 26.93
C THR A 87 -41.03 0.71 28.22
N ASP A 88 -40.10 0.91 29.17
CA ASP A 88 -40.17 0.46 30.57
C ASP A 88 -41.06 1.39 31.41
#